data_AF-A0A9W6LPG6-F1
#
_entry.id   AF-A0A9W6LPG6-F1
#
_cell.length_a   1.000
_cell.length_b   1.000
_cell.length_c   1.000
_cell.angle_alpha   90.00
_cell.angle_beta   90.00
_cell.angle_gamma   90.00
#
_symmetry.space_group_name_H-M   'P 1'
#
loop_
_entity.id
_entity.type
_entity.pdbx_description
1 polymer ?
#
loop_
_entity_poly.entity_id
_entity_poly.type
_entity_poly.pdbx_seq_one_letter_code
_entity_poly.pdbx_strand_id
1 'polypeptide(L)'
;MVSTFQTVMTLTLLEIILYMASFFMTRPEFNMTLMTGHLGVSKINIGNILRIVAIAPWAYIGFDCIPQVAEEFNFEAKKASHLAVVSIIAGLVIYTILNVITSSVFTQEMLLTQKVNWATGDAIGLLFGRIGLYSLGLSLFMVIVAGINGFYMTSSRLIFQGYTRVV
;
A
#
# COMPACT_ATOMS: atom_id res chain seq x y z
N MET A 1 -5.22 -1.65 -24.53
CA MET A 1 -6.38 -1.18 -23.75
C MET A 1 -6.24 -1.53 -22.26
N VAL A 2 -5.98 -2.80 -21.89
CA VAL A 2 -5.80 -3.21 -20.47
C VAL A 2 -4.63 -2.50 -19.77
N SER A 3 -3.47 -2.37 -20.43
CA SER A 3 -2.29 -1.67 -19.86
C SER A 3 -2.55 -0.17 -19.58
N THR A 4 -3.27 0.52 -20.47
CA THR A 4 -3.63 1.92 -20.29
C THR A 4 -4.57 2.11 -19.11
N PHE A 5 -5.57 1.24 -18.97
CA PHE A 5 -6.51 1.29 -17.84
C PHE A 5 -5.81 1.04 -16.50
N GLN A 6 -4.94 0.04 -16.45
CA GLN A 6 -4.10 -0.24 -15.27
C GLN A 6 -3.25 0.97 -14.89
N THR A 7 -2.58 1.57 -15.89
CA THR A 7 -1.70 2.74 -15.68
C THR A 7 -2.47 3.95 -15.16
N VAL A 8 -3.67 4.20 -15.67
CA VAL A 8 -4.51 5.31 -15.18
C VAL A 8 -4.91 5.10 -13.72
N MET A 9 -5.32 3.89 -13.33
CA MET A 9 -5.67 3.61 -11.94
C MET A 9 -4.45 3.78 -11.01
N THR A 10 -3.30 3.22 -11.39
CA THR A 10 -2.08 3.30 -10.58
C THR A 10 -1.52 4.70 -10.45
N LEU A 11 -1.60 5.52 -11.50
CA LEU A 11 -1.20 6.92 -11.43
C LEU A 11 -2.18 7.74 -10.58
N THR A 12 -3.49 7.54 -10.77
CA THR A 12 -4.50 8.31 -10.02
C THR A 12 -4.38 8.06 -8.50
N LEU A 13 -4.19 6.81 -8.07
CA LEU A 13 -4.02 6.51 -6.65
C LEU A 13 -2.73 7.11 -6.07
N LEU A 14 -1.63 7.05 -6.82
CA LEU A 14 -0.34 7.63 -6.43
C LEU A 14 -0.45 9.15 -6.30
N GLU A 15 -1.08 9.81 -7.26
CA GLU A 15 -1.31 11.26 -7.24
C GLU A 15 -2.14 11.68 -6.03
N ILE A 16 -3.22 10.97 -5.71
CA ILE A 16 -4.05 11.26 -4.52
C ILE A 16 -3.21 11.17 -3.25
N ILE A 17 -2.47 10.07 -3.05
CA ILE A 17 -1.68 9.86 -1.82
C ILE A 17 -0.56 10.90 -1.71
N LEU A 18 0.16 11.16 -2.80
CA LEU A 18 1.27 12.13 -2.81
C LEU A 18 0.78 13.57 -2.63
N TYR A 19 -0.36 13.93 -3.22
CA TYR A 19 -1.01 15.22 -3.00
C TYR A 19 -1.41 15.39 -1.53
N MET A 20 -2.02 14.37 -0.93
CA MET A 20 -2.39 14.40 0.49
C MET A 20 -1.15 14.49 1.38
N ALA A 21 -0.09 13.74 1.09
CA ALA A 21 1.18 13.81 1.82
C ALA A 21 1.80 15.22 1.75
N SER A 22 1.84 15.79 0.55
CA SER A 22 2.38 17.14 0.32
C SER A 22 1.57 18.21 1.05
N PHE A 23 0.25 18.12 1.00
CA PHE A 23 -0.65 19.02 1.71
C PHE A 23 -0.60 18.83 3.24
N PHE A 24 -0.34 17.61 3.72
CA PHE A 24 -0.12 17.36 5.14
C PHE A 24 1.14 18.06 5.65
N MET A 25 2.23 18.05 4.88
CA MET A 25 3.49 18.69 5.28
C MET A 25 3.41 20.22 5.39
N THR A 26 2.44 20.86 4.74
CA THR A 26 2.24 22.32 4.84
C THR A 26 1.36 22.73 6.02
N ARG A 27 0.79 21.78 6.77
CA ARG A 27 -0.08 22.08 7.91
C ARG A 27 0.72 22.33 9.19
N PRO A 28 0.42 23.41 9.94
CA PRO A 28 1.10 23.74 11.20
C PRO A 28 0.75 22.79 12.35
N GLU A 29 -0.25 21.91 12.18
CA GLU A 29 -0.61 20.83 13.12
C GLU A 29 0.34 19.62 13.04
N PHE A 30 1.43 19.71 12.28
CA PHE A 30 2.52 18.74 12.27
C PHE A 30 3.17 18.64 13.65
N ASN A 31 2.54 17.88 14.53
CA ASN A 31 2.94 17.75 15.92
C ASN A 31 4.08 16.73 16.01
N MET A 32 5.31 17.19 15.74
CA MET A 32 6.53 16.39 15.95
C MET A 32 6.63 15.80 17.36
N THR A 33 5.99 16.42 18.35
CA THR A 33 5.92 15.93 19.73
C THR A 33 5.18 14.61 19.85
N LEU A 34 4.09 14.43 19.09
CA LEU A 34 3.34 13.17 19.11
C LEU A 34 4.15 12.06 18.43
N MET A 35 4.79 12.36 17.29
CA MET A 35 5.61 11.38 16.57
C MET A 35 6.86 10.96 17.33
N THR A 36 7.56 11.90 17.97
CA THR A 36 8.72 11.60 18.82
C THR A 36 8.34 10.76 20.06
N GLY A 37 7.12 10.93 20.58
CA GLY A 37 6.56 10.08 21.64
C GLY A 37 6.32 8.61 21.25
N HIS A 38 6.26 8.32 19.94
CA HIS A 38 6.16 6.97 19.36
C HIS A 38 7.51 6.35 19.00
N LEU A 39 8.57 7.17 18.85
CA LEU A 39 9.92 6.71 18.44
C LEU A 39 10.81 6.22 19.60
N GLY A 40 10.27 6.11 20.81
CA GLY A 40 11.02 5.61 21.98
C GLY A 40 11.34 4.12 21.88
N VAL A 41 12.63 3.77 21.81
CA VAL A 41 13.15 2.39 21.81
C VAL A 41 12.64 1.59 23.02
N SER A 42 12.30 2.26 24.12
CA SER A 42 11.71 1.67 25.34
C SER A 42 10.29 1.11 25.17
N LYS A 43 9.59 1.41 24.05
CA LYS A 43 8.23 0.95 23.77
C LYS A 43 8.16 -0.18 22.71
N ILE A 44 9.31 -0.71 22.28
CA ILE A 44 9.36 -1.79 21.29
C ILE A 44 8.80 -3.07 21.92
N ASN A 45 7.60 -3.47 21.50
CA ASN A 45 6.97 -4.71 21.90
C ASN A 45 7.13 -5.76 20.80
N ILE A 46 7.98 -6.76 21.05
CA ILE A 46 8.25 -7.86 20.12
C ILE A 46 6.95 -8.62 19.76
N GLY A 47 6.01 -8.75 20.71
CA GLY A 47 4.71 -9.38 20.45
C GLY A 47 3.88 -8.62 19.41
N ASN A 48 3.91 -7.29 19.41
CA ASN A 48 3.21 -6.49 18.40
C ASN A 48 3.90 -6.61 17.02
N ILE A 49 5.23 -6.64 16.99
CA ILE A 49 6.00 -6.87 15.76
C ILE A 49 5.64 -8.22 15.16
N LEU A 50 5.65 -9.29 15.97
CA LEU A 50 5.32 -10.64 15.51
C LEU A 50 3.90 -10.74 14.96
N ARG A 51 2.93 -10.01 15.53
CA ARG A 51 1.56 -9.94 14.98
C ARG A 51 1.51 -9.30 13.60
N ILE A 52 2.26 -8.20 13.38
CA ILE A 52 2.35 -7.56 12.05
C ILE A 52 3.04 -8.51 11.06
N VAL A 53 4.14 -9.14 11.47
CA VAL A 53 4.88 -10.13 10.66
C VAL A 53 4.00 -11.33 10.32
N ALA A 54 3.10 -11.76 11.21
CA ALA A 54 2.19 -12.87 10.93
C ALA A 54 1.15 -12.55 9.84
N ILE A 55 0.77 -11.28 9.66
CA ILE A 55 -0.16 -10.83 8.61
C ILE A 55 0.59 -10.54 7.30
N ALA A 56 1.89 -10.25 7.39
CA ALA A 56 2.72 -9.89 6.25
C ALA A 56 2.61 -10.86 5.06
N PRO A 57 2.63 -12.21 5.21
CA PRO A 57 2.51 -13.14 4.09
C PRO A 57 1.30 -12.88 3.18
N TRP A 58 0.15 -12.47 3.75
CA TRP A 58 -1.03 -12.13 2.99
C TRP A 58 -0.81 -10.90 2.09
N ALA A 59 -0.11 -9.88 2.60
CA ALA A 59 0.24 -8.67 1.84
C ALA A 59 1.28 -8.93 0.73
N TYR A 60 1.99 -10.06 0.79
CA TYR A 60 2.95 -10.52 -0.23
C TYR A 60 2.37 -11.61 -1.15
N ILE A 61 1.04 -11.80 -1.18
CA ILE A 61 0.38 -12.60 -2.22
C ILE A 61 0.48 -11.83 -3.55
N GLY A 62 0.99 -12.48 -4.60
CA GLY A 62 1.19 -11.88 -5.93
C GLY A 62 2.62 -11.67 -6.37
N PHE A 63 3.60 -12.04 -5.55
CA PHE A 63 5.02 -11.96 -5.95
C PHE A 63 5.42 -13.01 -6.98
N ASP A 64 4.67 -14.10 -7.09
CA ASP A 64 4.74 -15.10 -8.16
C ASP A 64 4.40 -14.52 -9.54
N CYS A 65 3.62 -13.43 -9.57
CA CYS A 65 3.31 -12.72 -10.82
C CYS A 65 4.57 -12.09 -11.45
N ILE A 66 5.60 -11.73 -10.67
CA ILE A 66 6.83 -11.10 -11.17
C ILE A 66 7.63 -12.05 -12.09
N PRO A 67 8.07 -13.25 -11.63
CA PRO A 67 8.79 -14.17 -12.51
C PRO A 67 7.91 -14.62 -13.68
N GLN A 68 6.59 -14.76 -13.48
CA GLN A 68 5.69 -15.15 -14.56
C GLN A 68 5.59 -14.09 -15.67
N VAL A 69 5.51 -12.81 -15.32
CA VAL A 69 5.56 -11.69 -16.27
C VAL A 69 6.95 -11.61 -16.92
N ALA A 70 8.03 -11.88 -16.18
CA ALA A 70 9.38 -11.87 -16.72
C ALA A 70 9.59 -12.95 -17.81
N GLU A 71 9.10 -14.17 -17.57
CA GLU A 71 9.13 -15.26 -18.54
C GLU A 71 8.34 -14.89 -19.81
N GLU A 72 7.19 -14.23 -19.66
CA GLU A 72 6.31 -13.90 -20.78
C GLU A 72 6.89 -12.81 -21.69
N PHE A 73 7.41 -11.73 -21.11
CA PHE A 73 8.00 -10.62 -21.86
C PHE A 73 9.46 -10.88 -22.26
N ASN A 74 9.97 -12.09 -21.98
CA ASN A 74 11.36 -12.49 -22.22
C ASN A 74 12.36 -11.48 -21.63
N PHE A 75 12.02 -10.92 -20.46
CA PHE A 75 12.89 -9.99 -19.76
C PHE A 75 14.06 -10.73 -19.14
N GLU A 76 15.24 -10.11 -19.18
CA GLU A 76 16.35 -10.57 -18.36
C GLU A 76 15.92 -10.66 -16.89
N ALA A 77 16.12 -11.80 -16.25
CA ALA A 77 15.74 -12.04 -14.85
C ALA A 77 16.24 -10.93 -13.90
N LYS A 78 17.41 -10.34 -14.20
CA LYS A 78 17.98 -9.20 -13.48
C LYS A 78 17.10 -7.95 -13.54
N LYS A 79 16.50 -7.64 -14.69
CA LYS A 79 15.60 -6.48 -14.87
C LYS A 79 14.27 -6.70 -14.14
N ALA A 80 13.70 -7.89 -14.23
CA ALA A 80 12.48 -8.24 -13.52
C ALA A 80 12.66 -8.19 -11.99
N SER A 81 13.76 -8.76 -11.49
CA SER A 81 14.12 -8.70 -10.07
C SER A 81 14.35 -7.25 -9.60
N HIS A 82 15.03 -6.44 -10.41
CA HIS A 82 15.23 -5.03 -10.10
C HIS A 82 13.90 -4.25 -10.01
N LEU A 83 12.99 -4.47 -10.96
CA LEU A 83 11.68 -3.81 -10.96
C LEU A 83 10.83 -4.22 -9.75
N ALA A 84 10.94 -5.48 -9.31
CA ALA A 84 10.29 -5.96 -8.10
C ALA A 84 10.80 -5.24 -6.84
N VAL A 85 12.12 -5.12 -6.69
CA VAL A 85 12.73 -4.41 -5.56
C VAL A 85 12.29 -2.95 -5.54
N VAL A 86 12.32 -2.26 -6.68
CA VAL A 86 11.84 -0.87 -6.80
C VAL A 86 10.37 -0.75 -6.39
N SER A 87 9.52 -1.71 -6.78
CA SER A 87 8.11 -1.73 -6.42
C SER A 87 7.88 -1.93 -4.92
N ILE A 88 8.66 -2.81 -4.27
CA ILE A 88 8.62 -2.99 -2.80
C ILE A 88 9.00 -1.69 -2.09
N ILE A 89 10.06 -1.02 -2.54
CA ILE A 89 10.51 0.25 -1.96
C ILE A 89 9.44 1.33 -2.12
N ALA A 90 8.82 1.43 -3.30
CA ALA A 90 7.71 2.37 -3.52
C ALA A 90 6.52 2.09 -2.59
N GLY A 91 6.15 0.82 -2.42
CA GLY A 91 5.13 0.40 -1.46
C GLY A 91 5.49 0.78 -0.03
N LEU A 92 6.73 0.53 0.39
CA LEU A 92 7.24 0.92 1.70
C LEU A 92 7.09 2.43 1.94
N VAL A 93 7.48 3.25 0.96
CA VAL A 93 7.36 4.72 1.06
C VAL A 93 5.90 5.14 1.27
N ILE A 94 4.97 4.60 0.48
CA ILE A 94 3.53 4.90 0.59
C ILE A 94 2.99 4.48 1.96
N TYR A 95 3.34 3.27 2.43
CA TYR A 95 2.93 2.79 3.74
C TYR A 95 3.48 3.66 4.86
N THR A 96 4.74 4.09 4.79
CA THR A 96 5.33 4.99 5.77
C THR A 96 4.59 6.32 5.79
N ILE A 97 4.30 6.92 4.63
CA ILE A 97 3.54 8.17 4.53
C ILE A 97 2.17 8.06 5.22
N LEU A 98 1.40 7.02 4.90
CA LEU A 98 0.08 6.83 5.49
C LEU A 98 0.15 6.59 7.01
N ASN A 99 1.13 5.81 7.48
CA ASN A 99 1.34 5.60 8.91
C ASN A 99 1.74 6.88 9.63
N VAL A 100 2.58 7.71 9.02
CA VAL A 100 2.98 9.02 9.57
C VAL A 100 1.75 9.91 9.74
N ILE A 101 0.91 10.02 8.71
CA ILE A 101 -0.34 10.79 8.77
C ILE A 101 -1.25 10.28 9.88
N THR A 102 -1.49 8.96 9.97
CA THR A 102 -2.33 8.38 11.03
C THR A 102 -1.78 8.60 12.43
N SER A 103 -0.47 8.40 12.60
CA SER A 103 0.22 8.56 13.90
C SER A 103 0.29 10.00 14.39
N SER A 104 0.08 10.97 13.50
CA SER A 104 0.01 12.38 13.87
C SER A 104 -1.30 12.77 14.57
N VAL A 105 -2.35 11.95 14.39
CA VAL A 105 -3.69 12.19 14.96
C VAL A 105 -3.93 11.29 16.17
N PHE A 106 -3.62 10.00 16.06
CA PHE A 106 -3.95 9.02 17.08
C PHE A 106 -2.72 8.47 17.80
N THR A 107 -2.80 8.37 19.13
CA THR A 107 -1.87 7.58 19.93
C THR A 107 -2.34 6.13 20.04
N GLN A 108 -1.42 5.22 20.37
CA GLN A 108 -1.75 3.80 20.61
C GLN A 108 -2.88 3.62 21.64
N GLU A 109 -2.88 4.42 22.72
CA GLU A 109 -3.91 4.36 23.76
C GLU A 109 -5.28 4.78 23.21
N MET A 110 -5.34 5.87 22.43
CA MET A 110 -6.59 6.31 21.81
C MET A 110 -7.18 5.25 20.89
N LEU A 111 -6.35 4.58 20.08
CA LEU A 111 -6.81 3.53 19.18
C LEU A 111 -7.42 2.33 19.94
N LEU A 112 -6.83 1.96 21.07
CA LEU A 112 -7.32 0.86 21.90
C LEU A 112 -8.59 1.23 22.68
N THR A 113 -8.69 2.46 23.18
CA THR A 113 -9.83 2.91 23.99
C THR A 113 -11.05 3.27 23.13
N GLN A 114 -10.85 3.93 21.99
CA GLN A 114 -11.94 4.43 21.15
C GLN A 114 -12.48 3.38 20.14
N LYS A 115 -11.89 2.17 20.07
CA LYS A 115 -12.25 1.11 19.11
C LYS A 115 -12.35 1.62 17.68
N VAL A 116 -11.33 2.36 17.26
CA VAL A 116 -11.24 2.94 15.92
C VAL A 116 -11.11 1.81 14.89
N ASN A 117 -12.09 1.66 14.00
CA ASN A 117 -12.13 0.57 13.01
C ASN A 117 -11.21 0.85 11.81
N TRP A 118 -11.10 2.11 11.38
CA TRP A 118 -10.26 2.50 10.25
C TRP A 118 -9.45 3.75 10.59
N ALA A 119 -8.36 3.55 11.34
CA ALA A 119 -7.54 4.64 11.88
C ALA A 119 -7.06 5.63 10.82
N THR A 120 -6.61 5.14 9.66
CA THR A 120 -6.13 6.00 8.58
C THR A 120 -7.27 6.80 7.93
N GLY A 121 -8.43 6.19 7.74
CA GLY A 121 -9.61 6.88 7.20
C GLY A 121 -10.10 7.97 8.14
N ASP A 122 -10.20 7.65 9.44
CA ASP A 122 -10.64 8.61 10.45
C ASP A 122 -9.63 9.75 10.62
N ALA A 123 -8.32 9.46 10.59
CA ALA A 123 -7.27 10.48 10.64
C ALA A 123 -7.36 11.42 9.42
N ILE A 124 -7.53 10.85 8.23
CA ILE A 124 -7.70 11.64 7.01
C ILE A 124 -9.01 12.43 7.03
N GLY A 125 -10.10 11.86 7.55
CA GLY A 125 -11.39 12.55 7.68
C GLY A 125 -11.30 13.74 8.63
N LEU A 126 -10.50 13.65 9.69
CA LEU A 126 -10.24 14.75 10.63
C LEU A 126 -9.34 15.83 10.01
N LEU A 127 -8.26 15.44 9.32
CA LEU A 127 -7.26 16.37 8.78
C LEU A 127 -7.70 17.05 7.46
N PHE A 128 -8.38 16.30 6.59
CA PHE A 128 -8.75 16.72 5.22
C PHE A 128 -10.25 16.86 5.01
N GLY A 129 -11.06 16.58 6.04
CA GLY A 129 -12.51 16.59 5.94
C GLY A 129 -13.06 15.47 5.05
N ARG A 130 -14.35 15.58 4.72
CA ARG A 130 -15.06 14.59 3.90
C ARG A 130 -14.47 14.43 2.50
N ILE A 131 -13.96 15.51 1.91
CA ILE A 131 -13.36 15.49 0.56
C ILE A 131 -12.11 14.59 0.57
N GLY A 132 -11.23 14.75 1.57
CA GLY A 132 -10.07 13.89 1.73
C GLY A 132 -10.44 12.42 1.93
N LEU A 133 -11.44 12.15 2.78
CA LEU A 133 -11.94 10.78 3.00
C LEU A 133 -12.47 10.14 1.71
N TYR A 134 -13.26 10.87 0.91
CA TYR A 134 -13.75 10.35 -0.37
C TYR A 134 -12.63 10.13 -1.38
N SER A 135 -11.64 11.02 -1.45
CA SER A 135 -10.47 10.84 -2.32
C SER A 135 -9.64 9.61 -1.92
N LEU A 136 -9.43 9.38 -0.62
CA LEU A 136 -8.77 8.18 -0.11
C LEU A 136 -9.57 6.92 -0.42
N GLY A 137 -10.90 6.96 -0.26
CA GLY A 137 -11.79 5.86 -0.62
C GLY A 137 -11.71 5.51 -2.11
N LEU A 138 -11.65 6.52 -2.99
CA LEU A 138 -11.46 6.32 -4.43
C LEU A 138 -10.09 5.69 -4.73
N SER A 139 -9.02 6.18 -4.09
CA SER A 139 -7.68 5.61 -4.19
C SER A 139 -7.66 4.14 -3.77
N LEU A 140 -8.29 3.80 -2.65
CA LEU A 140 -8.37 2.42 -2.16
C LEU A 140 -9.12 1.52 -3.14
N PHE A 141 -10.24 2.00 -3.69
CA PHE A 141 -11.00 1.27 -4.70
C PHE A 141 -10.17 1.01 -5.96
N MET A 142 -9.45 2.02 -6.46
CA MET A 142 -8.57 1.90 -7.61
C MET A 142 -7.42 0.89 -7.37
N VAL A 143 -6.80 0.89 -6.19
CA VAL A 143 -5.77 -0.10 -5.80
C VAL A 143 -6.35 -1.52 -5.86
N ILE A 144 -7.53 -1.74 -5.30
CA ILE A 144 -8.16 -3.07 -5.23
C ILE A 144 -8.47 -3.58 -6.64
N VAL A 145 -9.09 -2.74 -7.49
CA VAL A 145 -9.41 -3.11 -8.87
C VAL A 145 -8.14 -3.36 -9.68
N ALA A 146 -7.12 -2.52 -9.52
CA ALA A 146 -5.81 -2.69 -10.16
C ALA A 146 -5.13 -4.01 -9.74
N GLY A 147 -5.21 -4.38 -8.47
CA GLY A 147 -4.69 -5.64 -7.95
C GLY A 147 -5.43 -6.85 -8.51
N ILE A 148 -6.76 -6.84 -8.48
CA ILE A 148 -7.60 -7.91 -9.02
C ILE A 148 -7.34 -8.12 -10.51
N ASN A 149 -7.20 -7.04 -11.29
CA ASN A 149 -6.86 -7.12 -12.71
C ASN A 149 -5.49 -7.76 -12.93
N GLY A 150 -4.49 -7.44 -12.10
CA GLY A 150 -3.17 -8.06 -12.14
C GLY A 150 -3.21 -9.57 -11.87
N PHE A 151 -3.95 -9.97 -10.82
CA PHE A 151 -4.13 -11.38 -10.48
C PHE A 151 -4.88 -12.16 -11.56
N TYR A 152 -5.94 -11.58 -12.11
CA TYR A 152 -6.74 -12.19 -13.17
C TYR A 152 -5.89 -12.46 -14.42
N MET A 153 -5.15 -11.46 -14.90
CA MET A 153 -4.26 -11.61 -16.07
C MET A 153 -3.21 -12.69 -15.86
N THR A 154 -2.60 -12.73 -14.68
CA THR A 154 -1.58 -13.72 -14.33
C THR A 154 -2.18 -15.13 -14.27
N SER A 155 -3.33 -15.29 -13.63
CA SER A 155 -4.00 -16.59 -13.47
C SER A 155 -4.49 -17.16 -14.80
N SER A 156 -5.10 -16.34 -15.66
CA SER A 156 -5.53 -16.76 -17.01
C SER A 156 -4.37 -17.31 -17.84
N ARG A 157 -3.17 -16.73 -17.68
CA ARG A 157 -1.97 -17.16 -18.40
C ARG A 157 -1.40 -18.46 -17.87
N LEU A 158 -1.38 -18.66 -16.55
CA LEU A 158 -0.97 -19.94 -15.95
C LEU A 158 -1.83 -21.09 -16.48
N ILE A 159 -3.15 -20.89 -16.53
CA ILE A 159 -4.09 -21.90 -17.03
C ILE A 159 -3.81 -22.20 -18.51
N PHE A 160 -3.58 -21.18 -19.34
CA PHE A 160 -3.28 -21.37 -20.75
C PHE A 160 -1.96 -22.10 -20.98
N GLN A 161 -0.89 -21.71 -20.28
CA GLN A 161 0.42 -22.38 -20.36
C GLN A 161 0.33 -23.84 -19.88
N GLY A 162 -0.42 -24.09 -18.80
CA GLY A 162 -0.69 -25.44 -18.31
C GLY A 162 -1.39 -26.30 -19.35
N TYR A 163 -2.39 -25.77 -20.06
CA TYR A 163 -3.07 -26.48 -21.14
C TYR A 163 -2.13 -26.82 -22.31
N THR A 164 -1.30 -25.87 -22.77
CA THR A 164 -0.34 -26.10 -23.88
C THR A 164 0.82 -27.02 -23.54
N ARG A 165 1.07 -27.33 -22.27
CA ARG A 165 2.11 -28.30 -21.86
C ARG A 165 1.60 -29.74 -21.79
N VAL A 166 0.28 -29.95 -21.84
CA VAL A 166 -0.37 -31.26 -21.73
C VAL A 166 -0.77 -31.84 -23.09
N VAL A 167 -0.84 -30.99 -24.12
CA VAL A 167 -1.10 -31.35 -25.53
C VAL A 167 0.20 -31.30 -26.31
#